data_AF-A0A0E0AUH5-F1
#
_entry.id   AF-A0A0E0AUH5-F1
#
_cell.length_a   1.000
_cell.length_b   1.000
_cell.length_c   1.000
_cell.angle_alpha   90.00
_cell.angle_beta   90.00
_cell.angle_gamma   90.00
#
_symmetry.space_group_name_H-M   'P 1'
#
loop_
_entity.id
_entity.type
_entity.pdbx_description
1 polymer ?
#
loop_
_entity_poly.entity_id
_entity_poly.type
_entity_poly.pdbx_seq_one_letter_code
_entity_poly.pdbx_strand_id
1 'polypeptide(L)' 'MGTTVGNGTVDAHGESWEVEQLYVCNDSVLPTAVGINPMITVQSVAYCVANGIADSLSGKTT' A
#
# COMPACT_ATOMS: atom_id res chain seq x y z
N MET A 1 0.27 -6.90 -0.23
CA MET A 1 1.56 -6.20 -0.16
C MET A 1 2.66 -7.23 -0.08
N GLY A 2 3.69 -7.07 -0.91
CA GLY A 2 4.78 -8.04 -1.08
C GLY A 2 6.15 -7.38 -1.09
N THR A 3 7.17 -8.17 -0.77
CA THR A 3 8.58 -7.75 -0.92
C THR A 3 9.15 -8.03 -2.31
N THR A 4 8.46 -8.85 -3.11
CA THR A 4 8.82 -9.19 -4.50
C THR A 4 7.56 -9.31 -5.35
N VAL A 5 7.72 -9.19 -6.67
CA VAL A 5 6.65 -9.33 -7.67
C VAL A 5 5.90 -10.67 -7.56
N GLY A 6 6.59 -11.74 -7.14
CA GLY A 6 5.98 -13.07 -6.97
C GLY A 6 5.24 -13.26 -5.65
N ASN A 7 5.30 -12.29 -4.73
CA ASN A 7 4.77 -12.42 -3.37
C ASN A 7 3.76 -11.31 -3.02
N GLY A 8 2.83 -11.03 -3.92
CA GLY A 8 1.75 -10.05 -3.72
C GLY A 8 1.50 -9.23 -4.99
N THR A 9 0.34 -8.57 -5.05
CA THR A 9 -0.05 -7.74 -6.21
C THR A 9 0.53 -6.33 -6.20
N VAL A 10 0.96 -5.85 -5.03
CA VAL A 10 1.53 -4.52 -4.82
C VAL A 10 2.78 -4.59 -3.95
N ASP A 11 3.64 -3.61 -4.08
CA ASP A 11 4.83 -3.41 -3.24
C ASP A 11 4.50 -2.82 -1.85
N ALA A 12 5.53 -2.48 -1.08
CA ALA A 12 5.40 -1.89 0.26
C ALA A 12 4.76 -0.49 0.28
N HIS A 13 4.75 0.21 -0.86
CA HIS A 13 4.13 1.52 -1.02
C HIS A 13 2.68 1.41 -1.51
N GLY A 14 2.20 0.19 -1.76
CA GLY A 14 0.87 -0.06 -2.29
C GLY A 14 0.78 0.13 -3.80
N GLU A 15 1.90 0.28 -4.50
CA GLU A 15 1.95 0.44 -5.96
C GLU A 15 1.92 -0.93 -6.65
N SER A 16 1.20 -1.02 -7.77
CA SER A 16 1.17 -2.22 -8.61
C SER A 16 2.54 -2.54 -9.17
N TRP A 17 2.90 -3.82 -9.15
CA TRP A 17 4.11 -4.29 -9.83
C TRP A 17 4.02 -4.22 -11.36
N GLU A 18 2.80 -4.17 -11.90
CA GLU A 18 2.54 -4.28 -13.34
C GLU A 18 2.31 -2.92 -14.02
N VAL A 19 1.91 -1.90 -13.25
CA VAL A 19 1.49 -0.60 -13.77
C VAL A 19 1.98 0.52 -12.86
N GLU A 20 2.78 1.42 -13.42
CA GLU A 20 3.26 2.60 -12.73
C GLU A 20 2.09 3.53 -12.35
N GLN A 21 2.18 4.14 -11.17
CA GLN A 21 1.21 5.08 -10.61
C GLN A 21 -0.20 4.50 -10.41
N LEU A 22 -0.34 3.17 -10.33
CA LEU A 22 -1.58 2.48 -9.96
C LEU A 22 -1.45 1.92 -8.54
N TYR A 23 -2.28 2.41 -7.62
CA TYR A 23 -2.16 2.08 -6.19
C TYR A 23 -3.38 1.35 -5.64
N VAL A 24 -3.15 0.50 -4.63
CA VAL A 24 -4.18 -0.12 -3.81
C VAL A 24 -3.97 0.31 -2.35
N CYS A 25 -5.01 0.83 -1.71
CA CYS A 25 -4.92 1.44 -0.38
C CYS A 25 -6.03 0.98 0.58
N ASN A 26 -6.58 -0.21 0.37
CA ASN A 26 -7.60 -0.82 1.23
C ASN A 26 -7.07 -2.10 1.93
N ASP A 27 -7.96 -2.86 2.55
CA ASP A 27 -7.66 -4.10 3.27
C ASP A 27 -7.05 -5.22 2.40
N SER A 28 -7.27 -5.20 1.08
CA SER A 28 -6.70 -6.23 0.19
C SER A 28 -5.17 -6.24 0.16
N VAL A 29 -4.51 -5.16 0.62
CA VAL A 29 -3.05 -5.11 0.69
C VAL A 29 -2.50 -5.76 1.95
N LEU A 30 -3.33 -6.07 2.95
CA LEU A 30 -2.86 -6.70 4.18
C LEU A 30 -2.19 -8.05 3.87
N PRO A 31 -0.94 -8.29 4.31
CA PRO A 31 -0.18 -9.48 3.94
C PRO A 31 -0.70 -10.77 4.60
N THR A 32 -1.55 -10.64 5.63
CA THR A 32 -2.10 -11.74 6.41
C THR A 32 -3.55 -11.48 6.77
N ALA A 33 -4.31 -12.55 7.01
CA ALA A 33 -5.65 -12.44 7.60
C ALA A 33 -5.62 -11.74 8.96
N VAL A 34 -6.67 -10.98 9.27
CA VAL A 34 -6.83 -10.28 10.56
C VAL A 34 -7.89 -10.99 11.40
N GLY A 35 -7.60 -11.22 12.68
CA GLY A 35 -8.51 -11.92 13.61
C GLY A 35 -9.55 -11.04 14.31
N ILE A 36 -9.53 -9.73 14.06
CA ILE A 36 -10.43 -8.72 14.63
C ILE A 36 -10.92 -7.78 13.53
N ASN A 37 -11.91 -6.93 13.82
CA ASN A 37 -12.37 -5.92 12.86
C ASN A 37 -11.22 -4.96 12.48
N PRO A 38 -10.76 -4.94 11.22
CA PRO A 38 -9.55 -4.22 10.84
C PRO A 38 -9.79 -2.73 10.52
N MET A 39 -10.95 -2.15 10.81
CA MET A 39 -11.33 -0.79 10.36
C MET A 39 -10.21 0.25 10.55
N ILE A 40 -9.64 0.36 11.75
CA ILE A 40 -8.58 1.33 12.03
C ILE A 40 -7.29 0.98 11.30
N THR A 41 -6.92 -0.31 11.23
CA THR A 41 -5.75 -0.78 10.48
C THR A 41 -5.85 -0.44 9.00
N VAL A 42 -7.02 -0.65 8.38
CA VAL A 42 -7.26 -0.29 6.98
C VAL A 42 -7.11 1.21 6.78
N GLN A 43 -7.68 2.03 7.67
CA GLN A 43 -7.55 3.48 7.58
C GLN A 43 -6.10 3.96 7.78
N SER A 44 -5.34 3.33 8.67
CA SER A 44 -3.91 3.63 8.86
C SER A 44 -3.09 3.27 7.62
N VAL A 45 -3.34 2.10 7.01
CA VAL A 45 -2.67 1.70 5.77
C VAL A 45 -2.99 2.69 4.64
N ALA A 46 -4.27 3.04 4.46
CA ALA A 46 -4.69 4.03 3.47
C ALA A 46 -3.98 5.38 3.66
N TYR A 47 -3.86 5.85 4.91
CA TYR A 47 -3.16 7.09 5.26
C TYR A 47 -1.65 7.02 4.92
N CYS A 48 -0.97 5.92 5.24
CA CYS A 48 0.44 5.75 4.93
C CYS A 48 0.70 5.74 3.41
N VAL A 49 -0.10 4.98 2.65
CA VAL A 49 0.00 4.93 1.19
C VAL A 49 -0.26 6.30 0.58
N ALA A 50 -1.31 7.00 1.01
CA ALA A 50 -1.65 8.33 0.52
C ALA A 50 -0.53 9.37 0.77
N ASN A 51 0.12 9.32 1.94
CA ASN A 51 1.26 10.20 2.21
C ASN A 51 2.47 9.85 1.33
N GLY A 52 2.77 8.57 1.11
CA GLY A 52 3.83 8.16 0.19
C GLY A 52 3.59 8.65 -1.23
N ILE A 53 2.35 8.59 -1.71
CA ILE A 53 1.95 9.16 -3.01
C ILE A 53 2.15 10.68 -3.01
N ALA A 54 1.71 11.38 -1.96
CA ALA A 54 1.86 12.82 -1.86
C ALA A 54 3.34 13.26 -1.85
N ASP A 55 4.20 12.51 -1.14
CA ASP A 55 5.64 12.77 -1.09
C ASP A 55 6.28 12.56 -2.46
N SER A 56 5.97 11.45 -3.14
CA SER A 56 6.42 11.15 -4.51
C SER A 56 6.03 12.26 -5.50
N LEU A 57 4.77 12.70 -5.46
CA LEU A 57 4.28 13.79 -6.32
C LEU A 57 4.88 15.15 -5.99
N SER A 58 5.27 15.37 -4.73
CA SER A 58 5.89 16.63 -4.31
C SER A 58 7.37 16.75 -4.69
N GLY A 59 7.98 15.69 -5.24
CA GLY A 59 9.40 15.63 -5.55
C GLY A 59 10.30 15.63 -4.30
N LYS A 60 9.73 15.38 -3.12
CA LYS A 60 10.50 15.17 -1.89
C LYS A 60 11.08 13.77 -1.93
N THR A 61 12.37 13.66 -2.18
CA THR A 61 13.11 12.42 -1.95
C THR A 61 13.35 12.29 -0.45
N THR A 62 12.68 11.33 0.19
CA THR A 62 12.99 10.91 1.57
C THR A 62 14.18 9.97 1.57
#